data_AF-A0AAD5C9Y1-F1
#
_entry.id   AF-A0AAD5C9Y1-F1
#
_cell.length_a   1.000
_cell.length_b   1.000
_cell.length_c   1.000
_cell.angle_alpha   90.00
_cell.angle_beta   90.00
_cell.angle_gamma   90.00
#
_symmetry.space_group_name_H-M   'P 1'
#
loop_
_entity.id
_entity.type
_entity.pdbx_description
1 polymer ?
#
loop_
_entity_poly.entity_id
_entity_poly.type
_entity_poly.pdbx_seq_one_letter_code
_entity_poly.pdbx_strand_id
1 'polypeptide(L)'
;HRAYASLFRALTAFPLTYCIADPVSASSTDYYPEESIMNTLDPRDIIHNRGCYWSSKGSNDPETPETLIYNLTANLCVITEFYFHPYQALFQSDYPIYSPRFVRFRIGHPKSSTVLSYDFIEAQECADDKFIWTYTSQMFPVV
;
A
#
# COMPACT_ATOMS: atom_id res chain seq x y z
N HIS A 1 5.51 -35.99 -2.70
CA HIS A 1 6.48 -35.50 -1.69
C HIS A 1 7.62 -34.66 -2.27
N ARG A 2 8.36 -35.11 -3.31
CA ARG A 2 9.53 -34.36 -3.84
C ARG A 2 9.20 -32.94 -4.34
N ALA A 3 8.08 -32.77 -5.05
CA ALA A 3 7.64 -31.46 -5.54
C ALA A 3 7.36 -30.47 -4.39
N TYR A 4 6.64 -30.89 -3.35
CA TYR A 4 6.37 -30.06 -2.16
C TYR A 4 7.63 -29.72 -1.37
N ALA A 5 8.57 -30.67 -1.23
CA ALA A 5 9.85 -30.40 -0.58
C ALA A 5 10.70 -29.39 -1.39
N SER A 6 10.71 -29.50 -2.72
CA SER A 6 11.37 -28.52 -3.59
C SER A 6 10.72 -27.14 -3.49
N LEU A 7 9.38 -27.07 -3.47
CA LEU A 7 8.65 -25.81 -3.31
C LEU A 7 8.94 -25.19 -1.95
N PHE A 8 8.84 -25.95 -0.86
CA PHE A 8 9.14 -25.46 0.50
C PHE A 8 10.58 -24.95 0.60
N ARG A 9 11.55 -25.69 0.04
CA ARG A 9 12.95 -25.25 0.00
C ARG A 9 13.14 -23.98 -0.80
N ALA A 10 12.43 -23.83 -1.93
CA ALA A 10 12.45 -22.59 -2.69
C ALA A 10 11.87 -21.44 -1.86
N LEU A 11 10.68 -21.62 -1.26
CA LEU A 11 9.98 -20.62 -0.44
C LEU A 11 10.77 -20.17 0.80
N THR A 12 11.59 -21.04 1.37
CA THR A 12 12.43 -20.74 2.55
C THR A 12 13.81 -20.20 2.21
N ALA A 13 14.21 -20.24 0.94
CA ALA A 13 15.50 -19.73 0.47
C ALA A 13 15.38 -18.37 -0.23
N PHE A 14 14.19 -17.75 -0.24
CA PHE A 14 14.02 -16.43 -0.82
C PHE A 14 14.84 -15.39 -0.05
N PRO A 15 15.60 -14.52 -0.74
CA PRO A 15 16.18 -13.37 -0.08
C PRO A 15 15.05 -12.48 0.43
N LEU A 16 15.22 -11.94 1.64
CA LEU A 16 14.30 -10.93 2.16
C LEU A 16 14.47 -9.66 1.30
N THR A 17 13.46 -9.34 0.51
CA THR A 17 13.42 -8.15 -0.34
C THR A 17 12.05 -7.48 -0.23
N TYR A 18 11.97 -6.20 -0.56
CA TYR A 18 10.68 -5.52 -0.67
C TYR A 18 9.80 -6.20 -1.74
N CYS A 19 8.56 -6.53 -1.36
CA CYS A 19 7.60 -7.19 -2.24
C CYS A 19 6.67 -6.22 -2.97
N ILE A 20 6.67 -4.93 -2.59
CA ILE A 20 5.85 -3.88 -3.20
C ILE A 20 6.56 -3.36 -4.45
N ALA A 21 5.80 -3.25 -5.54
CA ALA A 21 6.23 -2.68 -6.82
C ALA A 21 5.45 -1.38 -7.11
N ASP A 22 5.13 -1.12 -8.38
CA ASP A 22 4.45 0.09 -8.79
C ASP A 22 3.09 0.26 -8.09
N PRO A 23 2.75 1.49 -7.68
CA PRO A 23 1.45 1.76 -7.11
C PRO A 23 0.38 1.65 -8.21
N VAL A 24 -0.83 1.27 -7.80
CA VAL A 24 -1.96 1.07 -8.70
C VAL A 24 -3.01 2.16 -8.50
N SER A 25 -3.41 2.41 -7.26
CA SER A 25 -4.43 3.42 -6.95
C SER A 25 -4.40 3.80 -5.47
N ALA A 26 -4.83 5.02 -5.17
CA ALA A 26 -5.27 5.43 -3.84
C ALA A 26 -6.79 5.65 -3.84
N SER A 27 -7.47 5.42 -2.72
CA SER A 27 -8.90 5.74 -2.57
C SER A 27 -9.17 7.23 -2.78
N SER A 28 -8.25 8.07 -2.33
CA SER A 28 -8.23 9.50 -2.52
C SER A 28 -6.80 10.04 -2.37
N THR A 29 -6.58 11.29 -2.74
CA THR A 29 -5.33 12.02 -2.47
C THR A 29 -5.70 13.46 -2.17
N ASP A 30 -5.24 14.01 -1.04
CA ASP A 30 -5.64 15.37 -0.64
C ASP A 30 -5.05 16.41 -1.60
N TYR A 31 -3.72 16.45 -1.70
CA TYR A 31 -3.01 17.37 -2.57
C TYR A 31 -2.18 16.61 -3.62
N TYR A 32 -2.77 16.34 -4.78
CA TYR A 32 -2.10 15.66 -5.89
C TYR A 32 -1.38 16.66 -6.82
N PRO A 33 -0.17 16.36 -7.31
CA PRO A 33 0.61 15.12 -7.10
C PRO A 33 1.49 15.12 -5.84
N GLU A 34 1.43 16.17 -5.02
CA GLU A 34 2.39 16.42 -3.96
C GLU A 34 2.42 15.35 -2.86
N GLU A 35 1.24 14.85 -2.48
CA GLU A 35 0.98 13.89 -1.39
C GLU A 35 0.48 12.55 -1.96
N SER A 36 1.00 12.17 -3.13
CA SER A 36 0.59 10.97 -3.87
C SER A 36 1.11 9.67 -3.24
N ILE A 37 0.41 8.56 -3.52
CA ILE A 37 0.84 7.19 -3.23
C ILE A 37 2.28 6.90 -3.70
N MET A 38 2.74 7.54 -4.77
CA MET A 38 4.11 7.41 -5.29
C MET A 38 5.18 7.69 -4.23
N ASN A 39 4.91 8.59 -3.28
CA ASN A 39 5.86 8.97 -2.24
C ASN A 39 6.08 7.89 -1.19
N THR A 40 5.18 6.90 -1.08
CA THR A 40 5.22 5.85 -0.06
C THR A 40 6.18 4.70 -0.39
N LEU A 41 6.69 4.67 -1.64
CA LEU A 41 7.67 3.67 -2.07
C LEU A 41 9.10 4.00 -1.63
N ASP A 42 9.34 5.25 -1.20
CA ASP A 42 10.61 5.63 -0.63
C ASP A 42 10.54 5.57 0.90
N PRO A 43 11.48 4.88 1.57
CA PRO A 43 11.46 4.75 3.03
C PRO A 43 11.84 6.06 3.77
N ARG A 44 12.26 7.11 3.06
CA ARG A 44 12.67 8.38 3.67
C ARG A 44 11.47 9.30 3.85
N ASP A 45 11.34 9.92 5.02
CA ASP A 45 10.30 10.92 5.27
C ASP A 45 10.47 12.21 4.47
N ILE A 46 11.70 12.54 4.05
CA ILE A 46 12.02 13.77 3.32
C ILE A 46 13.01 13.47 2.18
N ILE A 47 12.68 13.93 0.97
CA ILE A 47 13.54 13.90 -0.21
C ILE A 47 13.56 15.29 -0.84
N HIS A 48 14.74 15.82 -1.14
CA HIS A 48 14.90 17.16 -1.73
C HIS A 48 14.12 18.26 -0.97
N ASN A 49 14.11 18.19 0.37
CA ASN A 49 13.39 19.11 1.26
C ASN A 49 11.86 19.09 1.11
N ARG A 50 11.30 18.01 0.54
CA ARG A 50 9.87 17.75 0.43
C ARG A 50 9.51 16.50 1.24
N GLY A 51 8.40 16.55 1.97
CA GLY A 51 7.88 15.40 2.68
C GLY A 51 7.45 14.29 1.71
N CYS A 52 7.82 13.06 2.04
CA CYS A 52 7.49 11.86 1.27
C CYS A 52 6.46 11.05 2.03
N TYR A 53 5.20 11.36 1.76
CA TYR A 53 4.05 10.71 2.35
C TYR A 53 2.88 10.72 1.38
N TRP A 54 1.88 9.92 1.70
CA TRP A 54 0.56 10.03 1.11
C TRP A 54 -0.43 10.54 2.16
N SER A 55 -1.38 11.35 1.70
CA SER A 55 -2.52 11.83 2.49
C SER A 55 -3.82 11.54 1.74
N SER A 56 -4.86 11.18 2.47
CA SER A 56 -6.22 11.09 1.93
C SER A 56 -6.95 12.43 2.06
N LYS A 57 -8.00 12.63 1.26
CA LYS A 57 -8.96 13.74 1.44
C LYS A 57 -9.73 13.64 2.76
N GLY A 58 -9.72 12.44 3.36
CA GLY A 58 -10.46 12.11 4.56
C GLY A 58 -11.94 11.85 4.30
N SER A 59 -12.61 11.32 5.32
CA SER A 59 -14.05 11.09 5.34
C SER A 59 -14.63 11.57 6.68
N ASN A 60 -15.84 12.12 6.64
CA ASN A 60 -16.62 12.41 7.85
C ASN A 60 -17.15 11.14 8.50
N ASP A 61 -17.25 10.05 7.74
CA ASP A 61 -17.60 8.73 8.26
C ASP A 61 -16.32 8.01 8.71
N PRO A 62 -16.15 7.76 10.02
CA PRO A 62 -14.96 7.11 10.56
C PRO A 62 -14.82 5.64 10.13
N GLU A 63 -15.89 5.03 9.61
CA GLU A 63 -15.87 3.65 9.12
C GLU A 63 -15.48 3.55 7.64
N THR A 64 -15.37 4.69 6.93
CA THR A 64 -14.90 4.72 5.55
C THR A 64 -13.40 4.40 5.51
N PRO A 65 -12.98 3.31 4.84
CA PRO A 65 -11.56 3.00 4.73
C PRO A 65 -10.89 3.87 3.68
N GLU A 66 -9.69 4.34 3.99
CA GLU A 66 -8.77 4.88 2.98
C GLU A 66 -7.78 3.78 2.58
N THR A 67 -7.55 3.60 1.29
CA THR A 67 -6.87 2.42 0.73
C THR A 67 -5.78 2.83 -0.23
N LEU A 68 -4.63 2.16 -0.11
CA LEU A 68 -3.54 2.19 -1.08
C LEU A 68 -3.40 0.80 -1.69
N ILE A 69 -3.33 0.73 -3.02
CA ILE A 69 -3.18 -0.52 -3.79
C ILE A 69 -1.85 -0.49 -4.53
N TYR A 70 -1.09 -1.57 -4.42
CA TYR A 70 0.20 -1.76 -5.08
C TYR A 70 0.25 -3.08 -5.81
N ASN A 71 1.08 -3.13 -6.86
CA ASN A 71 1.50 -4.39 -7.44
C ASN A 71 2.54 -5.09 -6.56
N LEU A 72 2.64 -6.40 -6.73
CA LEU A 72 3.75 -7.18 -6.19
C LEU A 72 4.88 -7.26 -7.21
N THR A 73 6.13 -7.35 -6.74
CA THR A 73 7.33 -7.40 -7.61
C THR A 73 7.42 -8.67 -8.46
N ALA A 74 6.66 -9.71 -8.12
CA ALA A 74 6.61 -10.96 -8.87
C ALA A 74 5.24 -11.64 -8.78
N ASN A 75 4.96 -12.53 -9.74
CA ASN A 75 3.76 -13.37 -9.77
C ASN A 75 3.63 -14.29 -8.55
N LEU A 76 4.75 -14.60 -7.88
CA LEU A 76 4.79 -15.36 -6.64
C LEU A 76 5.69 -14.62 -5.65
N CYS A 77 5.08 -14.08 -4.59
CA CYS A 77 5.78 -13.46 -3.47
C CYS A 77 5.40 -14.17 -2.17
N VAL A 78 6.37 -14.34 -1.27
CA VAL A 78 6.12 -14.78 0.11
C VAL A 78 6.21 -13.56 0.99
N ILE A 79 5.08 -13.08 1.48
CA ILE A 79 5.02 -11.91 2.37
C ILE A 79 5.09 -12.40 3.82
N THR A 80 6.16 -12.05 4.52
CA THR A 80 6.38 -12.40 5.93
C THR A 80 5.95 -11.29 6.88
N GLU A 81 6.08 -10.04 6.45
CA GLU A 81 5.83 -8.86 7.28
C GLU A 81 5.38 -7.65 6.44
N PHE A 82 4.64 -6.75 7.08
CA PHE A 82 4.26 -5.46 6.53
C PHE A 82 4.85 -4.37 7.43
N TYR A 83 5.59 -3.44 6.83
CA TYR A 83 6.05 -2.24 7.53
C TYR A 83 5.09 -1.09 7.22
N PHE A 84 4.65 -0.41 8.27
CA PHE A 84 3.78 0.75 8.19
C PHE A 84 4.39 1.85 9.05
N HIS A 85 4.59 3.03 8.46
CA HIS A 85 5.22 4.17 9.11
C HIS A 85 4.28 5.39 9.03
N PRO A 86 3.61 5.76 10.13
CA PRO A 86 2.83 7.00 10.19
C PRO A 86 3.70 8.22 9.92
N TYR A 87 3.15 9.20 9.20
CA TYR A 87 3.90 10.42 8.88
C TYR A 87 3.77 11.47 9.99
N GLN A 88 4.90 12.04 10.41
CA GLN A 88 4.94 13.18 11.30
C GLN A 88 5.10 14.48 10.50
N ALA A 89 4.12 15.38 10.59
CA ALA A 89 4.16 16.63 9.84
C ALA A 89 5.09 17.66 10.49
N LEU A 90 6.37 17.56 10.15
CA LEU A 90 7.43 18.44 10.68
C LEU A 90 7.26 19.93 10.32
N PHE A 91 6.37 20.24 9.39
CA PHE A 91 6.08 21.60 8.93
C PHE A 91 4.92 22.28 9.69
N GLN A 92 4.21 21.56 10.57
CA GLN A 92 3.12 22.10 11.37
C GLN A 92 3.53 22.31 12.83
N SER A 93 2.89 23.25 13.50
CA SER A 93 3.00 23.41 14.96
C SER A 93 2.61 22.11 15.66
N ASP A 94 3.31 21.78 16.75
CA ASP A 94 3.14 20.56 17.55
C ASP A 94 3.51 19.24 16.85
N TYR A 95 4.00 19.30 15.60
CA TYR A 95 4.48 18.15 14.83
C TYR A 95 3.52 16.94 14.87
N PRO A 96 2.26 17.12 14.45
CA PRO A 96 1.24 16.10 14.58
C PRO A 96 1.61 14.86 13.77
N ILE A 97 1.29 13.70 14.32
CA ILE A 97 1.42 12.41 13.65
C ILE A 97 0.08 12.07 13.02
N TYR A 98 0.07 11.95 11.69
CA TYR A 98 -1.09 11.51 10.94
C TYR A 98 -1.07 9.99 10.84
N SER A 99 -1.71 9.34 11.81
CA SER A 99 -1.86 7.89 11.86
C SER A 99 -3.33 7.48 11.72
N PRO A 100 -3.64 6.44 10.92
CA PRO A 100 -4.96 5.82 10.99
C PRO A 100 -5.14 5.15 12.35
N ARG A 101 -6.39 4.95 12.76
CA ARG A 101 -6.72 4.23 14.02
C ARG A 101 -6.48 2.72 13.89
N PHE A 102 -6.74 2.17 12.71
CA PHE A 102 -6.54 0.76 12.39
C PHE A 102 -6.02 0.60 10.96
N VAL A 103 -5.28 -0.47 10.72
CA VAL A 103 -4.87 -0.91 9.39
C VAL A 103 -5.28 -2.36 9.15
N ARG A 104 -5.54 -2.70 7.89
CA ARG A 104 -5.83 -4.06 7.44
C ARG A 104 -5.19 -4.27 6.09
N PHE A 105 -4.65 -5.47 5.88
CA PHE A 105 -3.98 -5.84 4.63
C PHE A 105 -4.86 -6.79 3.84
N ARG A 106 -4.94 -6.57 2.53
CA ARG A 106 -5.65 -7.41 1.57
C ARG A 106 -4.69 -7.86 0.48
N ILE A 107 -4.82 -9.11 0.06
CA ILE A 107 -4.02 -9.69 -1.03
C ILE A 107 -5.01 -10.31 -2.02
N GLY A 108 -4.78 -10.09 -3.31
CA GLY A 108 -5.72 -10.44 -4.35
C GLY A 108 -5.13 -10.37 -5.73
N HIS A 109 -6.01 -10.37 -6.73
CA HIS A 109 -5.64 -10.24 -8.14
C HIS A 109 -6.71 -9.43 -8.89
N PRO A 110 -6.37 -8.80 -10.03
CA PRO A 110 -7.35 -8.05 -10.80
C PRO A 110 -8.47 -8.97 -11.33
N LYS A 111 -9.68 -8.42 -11.50
CA LYS A 111 -10.83 -9.12 -12.09
C LYS A 111 -10.63 -9.42 -13.58
N SER A 112 -9.87 -8.59 -14.28
CA SER A 112 -9.51 -8.77 -15.69
C SER A 112 -8.14 -8.14 -15.98
N SER A 113 -7.48 -8.61 -17.04
CA SER A 113 -6.19 -8.06 -17.46
C SER A 113 -6.27 -6.58 -17.90
N THR A 114 -7.44 -6.13 -18.36
CA THR A 114 -7.68 -4.72 -18.75
C THR A 114 -7.56 -3.74 -17.60
N VAL A 115 -7.73 -4.20 -16.34
CA VAL A 115 -7.48 -3.37 -15.14
C VAL A 115 -6.02 -2.93 -15.09
N LEU A 116 -5.09 -3.76 -15.54
CA LEU A 116 -3.65 -3.47 -15.47
C LEU A 116 -3.20 -2.39 -16.47
N SER A 117 -4.02 -2.07 -17.48
CA SER A 117 -3.71 -1.04 -18.48
C SER A 117 -4.32 0.33 -18.18
N TYR A 118 -5.20 0.42 -17.18
CA TYR A 118 -5.86 1.67 -16.83
C TYR A 118 -5.08 2.39 -15.74
N ASP A 119 -4.78 3.68 -15.96
CA ASP A 119 -4.05 4.50 -15.00
C ASP A 119 -5.01 5.14 -14.00
N PHE A 120 -5.30 4.41 -12.92
CA PHE A 120 -6.16 4.90 -11.83
C PHE A 120 -5.53 6.05 -11.04
N ILE A 121 -4.20 6.20 -11.09
CA ILE A 121 -3.49 7.27 -10.36
C ILE A 121 -3.70 8.59 -11.09
N GLU A 122 -3.48 8.63 -12.41
CA GLU A 122 -3.75 9.81 -13.23
C GLU A 122 -5.24 10.20 -13.19
N ALA A 123 -6.14 9.21 -13.23
CA ALA A 123 -7.57 9.43 -13.13
C ALA A 123 -8.05 9.82 -11.71
N GLN A 124 -7.21 9.67 -10.69
CA GLN A 124 -7.57 9.81 -9.26
C GLN A 124 -8.79 8.98 -8.86
N GLU A 125 -8.88 7.75 -9.38
CA GLU A 125 -9.98 6.81 -9.14
C GLU A 125 -9.57 5.69 -8.19
N CYS A 126 -10.48 5.31 -7.30
CA CYS A 126 -10.28 4.15 -6.43
C CYS A 126 -10.48 2.86 -7.25
N ALA A 127 -9.46 1.99 -7.29
CA ALA A 127 -9.54 0.74 -8.04
C ALA A 127 -10.05 -0.45 -7.20
N ASP A 128 -10.48 -0.25 -5.95
CA ASP A 128 -10.75 -1.34 -5.00
C ASP A 128 -11.75 -2.39 -5.53
N ASP A 129 -12.79 -1.92 -6.22
CA ASP A 129 -13.83 -2.77 -6.81
C ASP A 129 -13.36 -3.52 -8.07
N LYS A 130 -12.16 -3.23 -8.59
CA LYS A 130 -11.57 -3.87 -9.77
C LYS A 130 -10.75 -5.12 -9.42
N PHE A 131 -10.54 -5.40 -8.14
CA PHE A 131 -9.78 -6.54 -7.64
C PHE A 131 -10.68 -7.58 -6.96
N ILE A 132 -10.21 -8.82 -6.96
CA ILE A 132 -10.73 -9.91 -6.12
C ILE A 132 -9.74 -10.12 -4.99
N TRP A 133 -10.15 -9.77 -3.77
CA TRP A 133 -9.35 -9.95 -2.57
C TRP A 133 -9.55 -11.36 -2.01
N THR A 134 -8.56 -12.22 -2.15
CA THR A 134 -8.61 -13.62 -1.72
C THR A 134 -8.14 -13.82 -0.28
N TYR A 135 -7.37 -12.87 0.25
CA TYR A 135 -6.97 -12.81 1.64
C TYR A 135 -7.29 -11.42 2.20
N THR A 136 -7.78 -11.40 3.44
CA THR A 136 -8.01 -10.19 4.21
C THR A 136 -7.58 -10.46 5.64
N SER A 137 -6.66 -9.65 6.17
CA SER A 137 -6.19 -9.77 7.54
C SER A 137 -7.25 -9.29 8.54
N GLN A 138 -7.02 -9.56 9.83
CA GLN A 138 -7.68 -8.81 10.90
C GLN A 138 -7.34 -7.30 10.82
N MET A 139 -8.08 -6.48 11.55
CA MET A 139 -7.70 -5.09 11.76
C MET A 139 -6.67 -5.02 12.88
N PHE A 140 -5.54 -4.36 12.60
CA PHE A 140 -4.51 -4.10 13.58
C PHE A 140 -4.67 -2.66 14.07
N PRO A 141 -4.76 -2.40 15.38
CA PRO A 141 -4.72 -1.05 15.90
C PRO A 141 -3.33 -0.45 15.62
N VAL A 142 -3.30 0.83 15.25
CA VAL A 142 -2.06 1.60 15.24
C VAL A 142 -2.02 2.38 16.54
N VAL A 143 -1.02 2.09 17.37
CA VAL A 143 -0.81 2.63 18.72
C VAL A 143 0.29 3.67 18.73
#